data_AF-A0A1E4K8S2-F1
#
_entry.id   AF-A0A1E4K8S2-F1
#
_cell.length_a   1.000
_cell.length_b   1.000
_cell.length_c   1.000
_cell.angle_alpha   90.00
_cell.angle_beta   90.00
_cell.angle_gamma   90.00
#
_symmetry.space_group_name_H-M   'P 1'
#
loop_
_entity.id
_entity.type
_entity.pdbx_description
1 polymer ?
#
loop_
_entity_poly.entity_id
_entity_poly.type
_entity_poly.pdbx_seq_one_letter_code
_entity_poly.pdbx_strand_id
1 'polypeptide(L)'
;MGARVALVAMGLLFATGHWDNPGMQGATLVWATTELFLGAVLLGMAYLRTRSLAMPVGIHFGWNWALGHLLGFGVSGFEQAGWFRPLLQDGPEWVTGGRFGPEASVFAVIVDVLLILVLWKWKGASARPAAGEVSSPAKAVVVQEQPPRTAGGD
;
A
#
# COMPACT_ATOMS: atom_id res chain seq x y z
N MET A 1 -0.48 -7.06 18.14
CA MET A 1 0.57 -7.97 17.64
C MET A 1 0.27 -8.50 16.23
N GLY A 2 -0.95 -9.01 15.96
CA GLY A 2 -1.28 -9.70 14.71
C GLY A 2 -0.97 -8.95 13.40
N ALA A 3 -1.31 -7.67 13.29
CA ALA A 3 -1.11 -6.93 12.03
C ALA A 3 0.37 -6.82 11.60
N ARG A 4 1.30 -6.64 12.56
CA ARG A 4 2.74 -6.55 12.24
C ARG A 4 3.29 -7.90 11.79
N VAL A 5 2.87 -8.98 12.43
CA VAL A 5 3.24 -10.35 12.04
C VAL A 5 2.70 -10.67 10.65
N ALA A 6 1.44 -10.32 10.38
CA ALA A 6 0.82 -10.52 9.07
C ALA A 6 1.56 -9.76 7.95
N LEU A 7 1.98 -8.51 8.19
CA LEU A 7 2.78 -7.74 7.23
C LEU A 7 4.09 -8.43 6.90
N VAL A 8 4.84 -8.85 7.92
CA VAL A 8 6.14 -9.52 7.72
C VAL A 8 5.95 -10.86 7.02
N ALA A 9 4.99 -11.67 7.47
CA ALA A 9 4.72 -12.98 6.87
C ALA A 9 4.28 -12.85 5.41
N MET A 10 3.38 -11.93 5.10
CA MET A 10 2.92 -11.70 3.73
C MET A 10 4.01 -11.10 2.85
N GLY A 11 4.82 -10.19 3.39
CA GLY A 11 5.97 -9.64 2.67
C GLY A 11 7.00 -10.70 2.31
N LEU A 12 7.31 -11.62 3.24
CA LEU A 12 8.22 -12.73 2.97
C LEU A 12 7.65 -13.65 1.89
N LEU A 13 6.38 -14.06 2.02
CA LEU A 13 5.71 -14.90 1.04
C LEU A 13 5.73 -14.25 -0.35
N PHE A 14 5.41 -12.96 -0.43
CA PHE A 14 5.41 -12.21 -1.68
C PHE A 14 6.79 -12.19 -2.31
N ALA A 15 7.82 -11.79 -1.56
CA ALA A 15 9.19 -11.72 -2.07
C ALA A 15 9.72 -13.08 -2.56
N THR A 16 9.48 -14.16 -1.80
CA THR A 16 9.90 -15.51 -2.21
C THR A 16 9.10 -16.04 -3.40
N GLY A 17 7.82 -15.65 -3.52
CA GLY A 17 6.98 -16.05 -4.66
C GLY A 17 7.42 -15.46 -6.00
N HIS A 18 8.34 -14.50 -5.99
CA HIS A 18 8.88 -13.84 -7.17
C HIS A 18 10.29 -14.34 -7.54
N TRP A 19 10.82 -15.36 -6.86
CA TRP A 19 12.17 -15.88 -7.17
C TRP A 19 12.30 -16.46 -8.58
N ASP A 20 11.19 -16.89 -9.18
CA ASP A 20 11.17 -17.37 -10.57
C ASP A 20 11.09 -16.23 -11.61
N ASN A 21 11.07 -14.97 -11.17
CA ASN A 21 11.02 -13.84 -12.09
C ASN A 21 12.33 -13.67 -12.87
N PRO A 22 12.28 -13.16 -14.11
CA PRO A 22 13.48 -12.96 -14.90
C PRO A 22 14.47 -12.01 -14.20
N GLY A 23 15.75 -12.38 -14.18
CA GLY A 23 16.80 -11.54 -13.58
C GLY A 23 17.02 -11.72 -12.07
N MET A 24 16.26 -12.61 -11.41
CA MET A 24 16.44 -12.97 -9.99
C MET A 24 17.66 -13.89 -9.76
N GLN A 25 18.87 -13.36 -9.96
CA GLN A 25 20.10 -14.16 -9.87
C GLN A 25 21.28 -13.34 -9.36
N GLY A 26 22.29 -14.01 -8.80
CA GLY A 26 23.50 -13.38 -8.28
C GLY A 26 23.22 -12.35 -7.19
N ALA A 27 23.90 -11.20 -7.25
CA ALA A 27 23.72 -10.10 -6.30
C ALA A 27 22.33 -9.43 -6.43
N THR A 28 21.77 -9.42 -7.65
CA THR A 28 20.45 -8.86 -7.94
C THR A 28 19.34 -9.57 -7.15
N LEU A 29 19.46 -10.88 -6.90
CA LEU A 29 18.50 -11.64 -6.08
C LEU A 29 18.29 -11.03 -4.69
N VAL A 30 19.36 -10.62 -4.02
CA VAL A 30 19.30 -10.07 -2.66
C VAL A 30 18.60 -8.72 -2.67
N TRP A 31 18.95 -7.86 -3.62
CA TRP A 31 18.36 -6.52 -3.75
C TRP A 31 16.89 -6.59 -4.14
N ALA A 32 16.56 -7.37 -5.18
CA ALA A 32 15.18 -7.57 -5.61
C ALA A 32 14.30 -8.20 -4.52
N THR A 33 14.79 -9.23 -3.82
CA THR A 33 14.03 -9.84 -2.70
C THR A 33 13.79 -8.84 -1.57
N THR A 34 14.79 -8.01 -1.26
CA THR A 34 14.67 -6.97 -0.23
C THR A 34 13.67 -5.91 -0.64
N GLU A 35 13.72 -5.44 -1.89
CA GLU A 35 12.77 -4.46 -2.41
C GLU A 35 11.35 -5.03 -2.45
N LEU A 36 11.13 -6.22 -3.03
CA LEU A 36 9.81 -6.86 -3.08
C LEU A 36 9.20 -7.05 -1.68
N PHE A 37 10.02 -7.42 -0.70
CA PHE A 37 9.61 -7.51 0.70
C PHE A 37 9.17 -6.15 1.25
N LEU A 38 9.99 -5.10 1.05
CA LEU A 38 9.70 -3.76 1.53
C LEU A 38 8.48 -3.16 0.82
N GLY A 39 8.36 -3.33 -0.49
CA GLY A 39 7.19 -2.93 -1.27
C GLY A 39 5.92 -3.58 -0.76
N ALA A 40 5.93 -4.90 -0.49
CA ALA A 40 4.79 -5.58 0.12
C ALA A 40 4.43 -5.01 1.51
N VAL A 41 5.43 -4.72 2.35
CA VAL A 41 5.22 -4.07 3.65
C VAL A 41 4.68 -2.66 3.50
N LEU A 42 5.18 -1.87 2.54
CA LEU A 42 4.73 -0.52 2.23
C LEU A 42 3.25 -0.51 1.84
N LEU A 43 2.86 -1.35 0.88
CA LEU A 43 1.49 -1.45 0.41
C LEU A 43 0.54 -1.95 1.51
N GLY A 44 0.96 -2.97 2.26
CA GLY A 44 0.20 -3.46 3.41
C GLY A 44 0.04 -2.38 4.50
N MET A 45 1.08 -1.58 4.76
CA MET A 45 1.01 -0.47 5.70
C MET A 45 0.09 0.64 5.20
N ALA A 46 0.16 0.99 3.91
CA ALA A 46 -0.72 1.98 3.29
C ALA A 46 -2.20 1.60 3.44
N TYR A 47 -2.52 0.31 3.23
CA TYR A 47 -3.87 -0.21 3.50
C TYR A 47 -4.24 -0.09 4.98
N LEU A 48 -3.40 -0.55 5.91
CA LEU A 48 -3.72 -0.51 7.34
C LEU A 48 -3.94 0.91 7.87
N ARG A 49 -3.25 1.90 7.27
CA ARG A 49 -3.37 3.33 7.61
C ARG A 49 -4.64 3.97 7.07
N THR A 50 -5.00 3.67 5.83
CA THR A 50 -6.12 4.36 5.15
C THR A 50 -7.42 3.58 5.22
N ARG A 51 -7.37 2.27 5.52
CA ARG A 51 -8.47 1.31 5.38
C ARG A 51 -9.13 1.37 4.00
N SER A 52 -8.35 1.71 2.98
CA SER A 52 -8.77 1.86 1.60
C SER A 52 -7.74 1.22 0.68
N LEU A 53 -8.22 0.55 -0.37
CA LEU A 53 -7.34 0.02 -1.42
C LEU A 53 -6.83 1.12 -2.37
N ALA A 54 -7.43 2.31 -2.36
CA ALA A 54 -7.05 3.38 -3.28
C ALA A 54 -5.58 3.80 -3.08
N MET A 55 -5.11 3.90 -1.83
CA MET A 55 -3.73 4.30 -1.54
C MET A 55 -2.69 3.26 -1.99
N PRO A 56 -2.75 1.98 -1.56
CA PRO A 56 -1.79 0.98 -2.04
C PRO A 56 -1.86 0.77 -3.55
N VAL A 57 -3.05 0.74 -4.15
CA VAL A 57 -3.17 0.62 -5.62
C VAL A 57 -2.54 1.82 -6.31
N GLY A 58 -2.77 3.04 -5.82
CA GLY A 58 -2.18 4.25 -6.40
C GLY A 58 -0.66 4.29 -6.31
N ILE A 59 -0.08 3.89 -5.17
CA ILE A 59 1.38 3.79 -4.99
C ILE A 59 1.95 2.77 -5.98
N HIS A 60 1.40 1.55 -5.99
CA HIS A 60 1.91 0.47 -6.83
C HIS A 60 1.76 0.77 -8.33
N PHE A 61 0.59 1.22 -8.75
CA PHE A 61 0.35 1.62 -10.13
C PHE A 61 1.25 2.78 -10.54
N GLY A 62 1.41 3.80 -9.68
CA GLY A 62 2.27 4.94 -9.96
C GLY A 62 3.73 4.54 -10.16
N TRP A 63 4.24 3.63 -9.32
CA TRP A 63 5.58 3.08 -9.44
C TRP A 63 5.79 2.33 -10.76
N ASN A 64 4.93 1.33 -11.03
CA ASN A 64 5.04 0.52 -12.25
C ASN A 64 4.84 1.35 -13.52
N TRP A 65 3.94 2.33 -13.48
CA TRP A 65 3.69 3.22 -14.61
C TRP A 65 4.89 4.13 -14.87
N ALA A 66 5.47 4.72 -13.81
CA ALA A 66 6.63 5.59 -13.95
C ALA A 66 7.86 4.83 -14.46
N LEU A 67 8.13 3.62 -13.93
CA LEU A 67 9.26 2.83 -14.40
C LEU A 67 9.02 2.22 -15.78
N GLY A 68 7.90 1.53 -15.96
CA GLY A 68 7.63 0.78 -17.18
C GLY A 68 7.14 1.66 -18.34
N HIS A 69 6.03 2.37 -18.16
CA HIS A 69 5.38 3.10 -19.25
C HIS A 69 6.02 4.46 -19.54
N LEU A 70 6.49 5.16 -18.51
CA LEU A 70 7.17 6.43 -18.72
C LEU A 70 8.64 6.22 -19.08
N LEU A 71 9.40 5.47 -18.28
CA LEU A 71 10.86 5.34 -18.42
C LEU A 71 11.34 4.07 -19.16
N GLY A 72 10.46 3.12 -19.48
CA GLY A 72 10.84 1.94 -20.26
C GLY A 72 11.76 0.97 -19.54
N PHE A 73 11.82 1.04 -18.21
CA PHE A 73 12.56 0.08 -17.40
C PHE A 73 11.78 -1.21 -17.18
N GLY A 74 12.51 -2.28 -16.87
CA GLY A 74 11.91 -3.53 -16.45
C GLY A 74 11.12 -3.35 -15.14
N VAL A 75 9.95 -3.98 -15.07
CA VAL A 75 9.11 -4.05 -13.86
C VAL A 75 9.00 -5.51 -13.47
N SER A 76 9.41 -5.84 -12.27
CA SER A 76 9.53 -7.19 -11.75
C SER A 76 10.35 -8.13 -12.64
N GLY A 77 11.34 -7.58 -13.38
CA GLY A 77 12.16 -8.31 -14.34
C GLY A 77 11.58 -8.48 -15.75
N PHE A 78 10.38 -7.97 -16.01
CA PHE A 78 9.76 -8.02 -17.33
C PHE A 78 10.02 -6.73 -18.11
N GLU A 79 10.46 -6.86 -19.36
CA GLU A 79 10.73 -5.71 -20.22
C GLU A 79 9.45 -4.91 -20.50
N GLN A 80 9.59 -3.58 -20.56
CA GLN A 80 8.50 -2.66 -20.79
C GLN A 80 8.76 -1.73 -21.97
N ALA A 81 7.71 -1.43 -22.72
CA ALA A 81 7.75 -0.45 -23.81
C ALA A 81 7.35 0.94 -23.27
N GLY A 82 8.32 1.66 -22.72
CA GLY A 82 8.11 3.03 -22.23
C GLY A 82 8.27 4.11 -23.31
N TRP A 83 7.80 5.32 -22.99
CA TRP A 83 7.97 6.51 -23.83
C TRP A 83 9.42 6.99 -23.91
N PHE A 84 10.12 6.91 -22.78
CA PHE A 84 11.56 7.18 -22.69
C PHE A 84 12.33 5.87 -22.50
N ARG A 85 13.63 5.91 -22.79
CA ARG A 85 14.57 4.78 -22.59
C ARG A 85 15.91 5.30 -22.07
N PRO A 86 16.02 5.60 -20.76
CA PRO A 86 17.27 6.03 -20.17
C PRO A 86 18.29 4.88 -20.20
N LEU A 87 19.55 5.18 -20.50
CA LEU A 87 20.65 4.22 -20.39
C LEU A 87 21.25 4.29 -18.98
N LEU A 88 21.22 3.18 -18.24
CA LEU A 88 21.91 2.99 -16.96
C LEU A 88 23.09 1.99 -17.04
N GLN A 89 23.57 1.67 -18.26
CA GLN A 89 24.42 0.51 -18.52
C GLN A 89 25.82 0.54 -17.88
N ASP A 90 26.30 1.69 -17.40
CA ASP A 90 27.67 1.85 -16.89
C ASP A 90 27.79 1.78 -15.35
N GLY A 91 26.71 1.45 -14.64
CA GLY A 91 26.67 1.38 -13.17
C GLY A 91 26.75 -0.05 -12.60
N PRO A 92 27.21 -0.23 -11.35
CA PRO A 92 27.19 -1.54 -10.69
C PRO A 92 25.76 -2.03 -10.47
N GLU A 93 25.56 -3.36 -10.42
CA GLU A 93 24.21 -3.98 -10.34
C GLU A 93 23.36 -3.49 -9.16
N TRP A 94 23.97 -3.14 -8.02
CA TRP A 94 23.22 -2.63 -6.87
C TRP A 94 22.67 -1.21 -7.08
N VAL A 95 23.13 -0.49 -8.12
CA VAL A 95 22.60 0.82 -8.55
C VAL A 95 21.62 0.66 -9.71
N THR A 96 21.95 -0.20 -10.67
CA THR A 96 21.18 -0.35 -11.92
C THR A 96 20.05 -1.37 -11.81
N GLY A 97 20.17 -2.29 -10.86
CA GLY A 97 19.32 -3.47 -10.70
C GLY A 97 19.49 -4.53 -11.79
N GLY A 98 20.55 -4.40 -12.61
CA GLY A 98 20.91 -5.36 -13.64
C GLY A 98 19.76 -5.67 -14.60
N ARG A 99 19.54 -6.96 -14.89
CA ARG A 99 18.47 -7.41 -15.78
C ARG A 99 17.06 -7.28 -15.16
N PHE A 100 16.96 -7.27 -13.83
CA PHE A 100 15.66 -7.11 -13.16
C PHE A 100 15.11 -5.69 -13.35
N GLY A 101 16.01 -4.72 -13.53
CA GLY A 101 15.70 -3.31 -13.66
C GLY A 101 15.90 -2.56 -12.33
N PRO A 102 15.79 -1.23 -12.33
CA PRO A 102 16.12 -0.36 -11.19
C PRO A 102 15.27 -0.60 -9.94
N GLU A 103 14.22 -1.41 -10.02
CA GLU A 103 13.50 -1.93 -8.83
C GLU A 103 14.43 -2.78 -7.94
N ALA A 104 15.36 -3.53 -8.52
CA ALA A 104 16.35 -4.29 -7.76
C ALA A 104 17.58 -3.45 -7.37
N SER A 105 17.40 -2.16 -7.08
CA SER A 105 18.49 -1.25 -6.72
C SER A 105 18.38 -0.72 -5.29
N VAL A 106 19.50 -0.24 -4.76
CA VAL A 106 19.53 0.49 -3.50
C VAL A 106 18.63 1.73 -3.53
N PHE A 107 18.45 2.34 -4.70
CA PHE A 107 17.59 3.51 -4.83
C PHE A 107 16.14 3.15 -4.53
N ALA A 108 15.62 2.07 -5.10
CA ALA A 108 14.27 1.60 -4.84
C ALA A 108 14.08 1.23 -3.36
N VAL A 109 15.04 0.52 -2.77
CA VAL A 109 15.06 0.22 -1.32
C VAL A 109 14.99 1.48 -0.46
N ILE A 110 15.76 2.52 -0.78
CA ILE A 110 15.74 3.79 -0.06
C ILE A 110 14.36 4.45 -0.18
N VAL A 111 13.78 4.49 -1.38
CA VAL A 111 12.44 5.05 -1.61
C VAL A 111 11.40 4.34 -0.75
N ASP A 112 11.39 3.01 -0.73
CA ASP A 112 10.47 2.22 0.08
C ASP A 112 10.63 2.48 1.58
N VAL A 113 11.88 2.49 2.08
CA VAL A 113 12.16 2.81 3.48
C VAL A 113 11.64 4.20 3.83
N LEU A 114 11.88 5.20 2.99
CA LEU A 114 11.40 6.56 3.22
C LEU A 114 9.87 6.62 3.22
N LEU A 115 9.20 5.97 2.27
CA LEU A 115 7.74 5.93 2.21
C LEU A 115 7.13 5.21 3.41
N ILE A 116 7.73 4.09 3.84
CA ILE A 116 7.35 3.38 5.07
C ILE A 116 7.49 4.30 6.29
N LEU A 117 8.60 5.04 6.40
CA LEU A 117 8.82 5.98 7.50
C LEU A 117 7.81 7.13 7.47
N VAL A 118 7.51 7.68 6.30
CA VAL A 118 6.48 8.71 6.11
C VAL A 118 5.11 8.19 6.55
N LEU A 119 4.70 7.00 6.08
CA LEU A 119 3.45 6.37 6.52
C LEU A 119 3.45 6.04 8.01
N TRP A 120 4.61 5.70 8.58
CA TRP A 120 4.74 5.44 10.00
C TRP A 120 4.56 6.71 10.85
N LYS A 121 5.03 7.86 10.37
CA LYS A 121 4.86 9.16 11.04
C LYS A 121 3.53 9.85 10.73
N TRP A 122 2.87 9.48 9.63
CA TRP A 122 1.61 10.08 9.23
C TRP A 122 0.52 9.85 10.29
N LYS A 123 -0.15 10.90 10.74
CA LYS A 123 -1.22 10.80 11.76
C LYS A 123 -2.60 10.47 11.17
N GLY A 124 -2.69 10.32 9.84
CA GLY A 124 -3.91 10.01 9.11
C GLY A 124 -4.79 11.23 8.85
N ALA A 125 -5.69 11.10 7.85
CA ALA A 125 -6.95 11.82 7.83
C ALA A 125 -7.97 10.92 8.54
N SER A 126 -8.80 11.48 9.43
CA SER A 126 -9.80 10.74 10.19
C SER A 126 -10.56 9.77 9.28
N ALA A 127 -10.55 8.48 9.61
CA ALA A 127 -11.29 7.48 8.85
C ALA A 127 -12.75 7.96 8.76
N ARG A 128 -13.25 8.13 7.54
CA ARG A 128 -14.67 8.42 7.35
C ARG A 128 -15.45 7.26 7.97
N PRO A 129 -16.43 7.51 8.85
CA PRO A 129 -17.23 6.45 9.44
C PRO A 129 -17.72 5.52 8.35
N ALA A 130 -17.61 4.21 8.59
CA ALA A 130 -18.18 3.22 7.68
C ALA A 130 -19.63 3.63 7.40
N ALA A 131 -20.04 3.59 6.14
CA ALA A 131 -21.36 4.00 5.67
C ALA A 131 -22.50 3.08 6.13
N GLY A 132 -22.48 2.67 7.40
CA GLY A 132 -23.49 1.91 8.12
C GLY A 132 -23.94 2.59 9.43
N GLU A 133 -23.28 3.67 9.89
CA GLU A 133 -23.81 4.55 10.94
C GLU A 133 -24.66 5.68 10.34
N VAL A 134 -25.59 5.34 9.45
CA VAL A 134 -26.78 6.19 9.29
C VAL A 134 -27.64 5.88 10.51
N SER A 135 -27.55 6.74 11.51
CA SER A 135 -28.38 6.72 12.72
C SER A 135 -29.84 6.42 12.35
N SER A 136 -30.34 5.27 12.80
CA SER A 136 -31.76 4.96 12.75
C SER A 136 -32.54 6.04 13.51
N PRO A 137 -33.48 6.78 12.88
CA PRO A 137 -34.29 7.77 13.56
C PRO A 137 -35.45 7.04 14.28
N ALA A 138 -35.14 6.23 15.30
CA ALA A 138 -36.14 5.43 16.02
C ALA A 138 -36.30 5.83 17.50
N LYS A 139 -35.80 7.00 17.90
CA LYS A 139 -36.03 7.57 19.24
C LYS A 139 -36.27 9.08 19.19
N ALA A 140 -37.27 9.49 18.43
CA ALA A 140 -37.97 10.75 18.64
C ALA A 140 -39.46 10.44 18.49
N VAL A 141 -40.28 10.97 19.40
CA VAL A 141 -41.72 10.67 19.58
C VAL A 141 -41.99 9.49 20.53
N VAL A 142 -41.67 9.68 21.81
CA VAL A 142 -42.58 9.27 22.89
C VAL A 142 -43.22 10.56 23.38
N VAL A 143 -44.33 10.94 22.73
CA VAL A 143 -45.24 11.96 23.25
C VAL A 143 -45.85 11.37 24.51
N GLN A 144 -45.59 11.99 25.65
CA GLN A 144 -46.35 11.73 26.87
C GLN A 144 -47.80 12.16 26.62
N GLU A 145 -48.68 11.21 26.33
CA GLU A 145 -50.10 11.42 26.54
C GLU A 145 -50.37 11.30 28.04
N GLN A 146 -50.58 12.45 28.68
CA GLN A 146 -51.03 12.54 30.05
C GLN A 146 -52.56 12.35 30.07
N PRO A 147 -53.12 11.35 30.77
CA PRO A 147 -54.56 11.17 30.80
C PRO A 147 -55.25 12.32 31.57
N PRO A 148 -56.49 12.69 31.19
CA PRO A 148 -57.22 13.78 31.85
C PRO A 148 -57.47 13.43 33.32
N ARG A 149 -57.10 14.35 34.22
CA ARG A 149 -57.44 14.26 35.63
C ARG A 149 -58.95 14.30 35.78
N THR A 150 -59.54 13.25 36.33
CA THR A 150 -60.87 13.30 36.90
C THR A 150 -60.81 14.21 38.13
N ALA A 151 -61.59 15.29 38.11
CA ALA A 151 -61.95 16.02 39.31
C ALA A 151 -63.47 16.07 39.35
N GLY A 152 -64.06 15.30 40.26
CA GLY A 152 -65.44 15.46 40.69
C GLY A 152 -65.53 16.44 41.85
N GLY A 153 -66.75 16.91 42.10
CA GLY A 153 -67.16 17.79 43.20
C GLY A 153 -67.06 19.27 42.82
N ASP A 154 -68.11 20.09 42.86
CA ASP A 154 -69.41 20.04 43.56
C ASP A 154 -70.46 20.82 42.75
#